data_AF-A0A4R6LWU3-F1
#
_entry.id   AF-A0A4R6LWU3-F1
#
_cell.length_a   1.000
_cell.length_b   1.000
_cell.length_c   1.000
_cell.angle_alpha   90.00
_cell.angle_beta   90.00
_cell.angle_gamma   90.00
#
_symmetry.space_group_name_H-M   'P 1'
#
loop_
_entity.id
_entity.type
_entity.pdbx_description
1 polymer ?
#
loop_
_entity_poly.entity_id
_entity_poly.type
_entity_poly.pdbx_seq_one_letter_code
_entity_poly.pdbx_strand_id
1 'polypeptide(L)'
;MPKFLSRQDQKIAEILTHFKAFYESKIDDYEENEKIDKSTKFMRTIKMARTYTGKVVDMLQDRITKDQQNNIDEMVSQTKLSLDYTDQARKKKKKMRKTDDITAIETDDLYDIINFTLYSNCRGCDLEPEDKHNCDLKELLMKYDIPVVQSGEMEERCPFEQ
;
A
#
# COMPACT_ATOMS: atom_id res chain seq x y z
N MET A 1 38.45 -4.03 25.42
CA MET A 1 37.29 -4.62 24.70
C MET A 1 36.68 -3.53 23.85
N PRO A 2 36.17 -3.82 22.63
CA PRO A 2 35.93 -2.80 21.62
C PRO A 2 34.95 -1.76 22.16
N LYS A 3 35.39 -0.50 22.23
CA LYS A 3 34.64 0.60 22.88
C LYS A 3 33.44 1.08 22.06
N PHE A 4 33.27 0.57 20.83
CA PHE A 4 32.28 1.05 19.88
C PHE A 4 31.79 -0.09 18.97
N LEU A 5 30.47 -0.14 18.71
CA LEU A 5 29.90 -1.02 17.68
C LEU A 5 30.22 -0.50 16.27
N SER A 6 30.36 -1.42 15.32
CA SER A 6 30.31 -1.05 13.90
C SER A 6 28.92 -0.54 13.53
N ARG A 7 28.80 0.21 12.43
CA ARG A 7 27.49 0.67 11.92
C ARG A 7 26.54 -0.48 11.62
N GLN A 8 27.09 -1.64 11.22
CA GLN A 8 26.29 -2.83 10.96
C GLN A 8 25.76 -3.43 12.27
N ASP A 9 26.60 -3.54 13.29
CA ASP A 9 26.19 -4.08 14.59
C ASP A 9 25.22 -3.13 15.31
N GLN A 10 25.38 -1.82 15.13
CA GLN A 10 24.44 -0.81 15.65
C GLN A 10 23.06 -1.01 15.03
N LYS A 11 22.97 -1.18 13.71
CA LYS A 11 21.69 -1.52 13.03
C LYS A 11 21.10 -2.82 13.52
N ILE A 12 21.93 -3.84 13.76
CA ILE A 12 21.46 -5.12 14.32
C ILE A 12 20.88 -4.91 15.72
N ALA A 13 21.56 -4.14 16.57
CA ALA A 13 21.09 -3.80 17.91
C ALA A 13 19.76 -3.02 17.86
N GLU A 14 19.63 -2.03 16.98
CA GLU A 14 18.38 -1.29 16.77
C GLU A 14 17.23 -2.22 16.35
N ILE A 15 17.46 -3.07 15.36
CA ILE A 15 16.45 -4.02 14.85
C ILE A 15 16.01 -4.99 15.96
N LEU A 16 16.96 -5.55 16.71
CA LEU A 16 16.66 -6.49 17.79
C LEU A 16 15.94 -5.81 18.96
N THR A 17 16.30 -4.56 19.26
CA THR A 17 15.61 -3.76 20.29
C THR A 17 14.17 -3.47 19.87
N HIS A 18 13.93 -3.16 18.59
CA HIS A 18 12.59 -3.07 18.05
C HIS A 18 11.80 -4.37 18.14
N PHE A 19 12.42 -5.52 17.85
CA PHE A 19 11.76 -6.82 18.00
C PHE A 19 11.42 -7.11 19.47
N LYS A 20 12.31 -6.77 20.41
CA LYS A 20 12.04 -6.88 21.84
C LYS A 20 10.80 -6.07 22.23
N ALA A 21 10.74 -4.79 21.86
CA ALA A 21 9.60 -3.92 22.12
C ALA A 21 8.31 -4.40 21.43
N PHE A 22 8.42 -4.88 20.19
CA PHE A 22 7.30 -5.48 19.45
C PHE A 22 6.74 -6.71 20.18
N TYR A 23 7.60 -7.63 20.64
CA TYR A 23 7.13 -8.80 21.36
C TYR A 23 6.51 -8.44 22.71
N GLU A 24 7.06 -7.46 23.44
CA GLU A 24 6.49 -6.96 24.69
C GLU A 24 5.08 -6.42 24.47
N SER A 25 4.91 -5.47 23.55
CA SER A 25 3.59 -4.93 23.19
C SER A 25 2.62 -6.02 22.73
N LYS A 26 3.07 -7.00 21.94
CA LYS A 26 2.19 -8.09 21.48
C LYS A 26 1.82 -9.06 22.59
N ILE A 27 2.72 -9.33 23.52
CA ILE A 27 2.42 -10.16 24.69
C ILE A 27 1.34 -9.47 25.52
N ASP A 28 1.48 -8.18 25.78
CA ASP A 28 0.51 -7.40 26.54
C ASP A 28 -0.86 -7.39 25.82
N ASP A 29 -0.87 -7.06 24.52
CA ASP A 29 -2.07 -7.10 23.67
C ASP A 29 -2.76 -8.47 23.74
N TYR A 30 -1.98 -9.56 23.68
CA TYR A 30 -2.49 -10.92 23.71
C TYR A 30 -2.90 -11.36 25.11
N GLU A 31 -2.37 -10.81 26.19
CA GLU A 31 -2.82 -11.14 27.54
C GLU A 31 -4.15 -10.45 27.85
N GLU A 32 -4.33 -9.21 27.38
CA GLU A 32 -5.53 -8.40 27.59
C GLU A 32 -6.68 -8.74 26.63
N ASN A 33 -6.38 -9.12 25.37
CA ASN A 33 -7.43 -9.47 24.40
C ASN A 33 -7.81 -10.95 24.46
N GLU A 34 -9.05 -11.21 24.90
CA GLU A 34 -9.69 -12.53 24.80
C GLU A 34 -10.12 -12.90 23.37
N LYS A 35 -10.20 -11.91 22.46
CA LYS A 35 -10.65 -12.10 21.07
C LYS A 35 -9.67 -12.85 20.16
N ILE A 36 -8.46 -13.10 20.63
CA ILE A 36 -7.42 -13.77 19.87
C ILE A 36 -7.30 -15.19 20.41
N ASP A 37 -7.77 -16.16 19.62
CA ASP A 37 -7.63 -17.57 19.96
C ASP A 37 -6.15 -17.93 20.02
N LYS A 38 -5.65 -18.11 21.24
CA LYS A 38 -4.24 -18.26 21.55
C LYS A 38 -4.05 -19.58 22.29
N SER A 39 -3.40 -20.53 21.64
CA SER A 39 -2.96 -21.72 22.34
C SER A 39 -1.92 -21.36 23.41
N THR A 40 -1.91 -22.09 24.53
CA THR A 40 -0.85 -21.95 25.55
C THR A 40 0.56 -22.10 24.94
N LYS A 41 0.68 -22.94 23.89
CA LYS A 41 1.92 -23.14 23.14
C LYS A 41 2.34 -21.87 22.37
N PHE A 42 1.39 -21.17 21.74
CA PHE A 42 1.66 -19.90 21.07
C PHE A 42 2.19 -18.85 22.06
N MET A 43 1.50 -18.66 23.19
CA MET A 43 1.91 -17.71 24.22
C MET A 43 3.28 -18.05 24.83
N ARG A 44 3.56 -19.34 25.09
CA ARG A 44 4.88 -19.76 25.55
C ARG A 44 5.97 -19.44 24.50
N THR A 45 5.68 -19.68 23.22
CA THR A 45 6.64 -19.45 22.14
C THR A 45 6.98 -17.98 21.98
N ILE A 46 5.99 -17.08 22.00
CA ILE A 46 6.26 -15.64 21.84
C ILE A 46 7.03 -15.07 23.05
N LYS A 47 6.69 -15.48 24.27
CA LYS A 47 7.45 -15.11 25.49
C LYS A 47 8.90 -15.60 25.43
N MET A 48 9.10 -16.80 24.90
CA MET A 48 10.44 -17.36 24.68
C MET A 48 11.22 -16.57 23.61
N ALA A 49 10.58 -16.18 22.51
CA ALA A 49 11.18 -15.33 21.49
C ALA A 49 11.62 -13.97 22.07
N ARG A 50 10.74 -13.28 22.81
CA ARG A 50 11.07 -12.06 23.55
C ARG A 50 12.30 -12.24 24.45
N THR A 51 12.35 -13.35 25.18
CA THR A 51 13.43 -13.65 26.13
C THR A 51 14.77 -13.81 25.42
N TYR A 52 14.82 -14.60 24.34
CA TYR A 52 16.06 -14.81 23.60
C TYR A 52 16.50 -13.55 22.84
N THR A 53 15.57 -12.81 22.24
CA THR A 53 15.87 -11.51 21.62
C THR A 53 16.43 -10.54 22.65
N GLY A 54 15.82 -10.44 23.84
CA GLY A 54 16.31 -9.61 24.94
C GLY A 54 17.74 -9.95 25.34
N LYS A 55 18.05 -11.24 25.55
CA LYS A 55 19.42 -11.68 25.87
C LYS A 55 20.45 -11.26 24.82
N VAL A 56 20.11 -11.33 23.54
CA VAL A 56 21.04 -10.90 22.47
C VAL A 56 21.23 -9.39 22.48
N VAL A 57 20.17 -8.61 22.72
CA VAL A 57 20.27 -7.15 22.90
C VAL A 57 21.18 -6.81 24.08
N ASP A 58 20.94 -7.44 25.24
CA ASP A 58 21.74 -7.21 26.44
C ASP A 58 23.23 -7.55 26.18
N MET A 59 23.53 -8.67 25.51
CA MET A 59 24.89 -9.04 25.11
C MET A 59 25.56 -8.04 24.16
N LEU A 60 24.80 -7.36 23.30
CA LEU A 60 25.31 -6.32 22.41
C LEU A 60 25.51 -5.00 23.15
N GLN A 61 24.58 -4.64 24.04
CA GLN A 61 24.62 -3.42 24.83
C GLN A 61 25.70 -3.48 25.93
N ASP A 62 25.95 -4.63 26.56
CA ASP A 62 27.00 -4.82 27.57
C ASP A 62 28.42 -4.56 27.04
N ARG A 63 28.59 -4.56 25.71
CA ARG A 63 29.88 -4.37 25.04
C ARG A 63 30.17 -2.90 24.71
N ILE A 64 29.20 -1.99 24.87
CA ILE A 64 29.31 -0.59 24.45
C ILE A 64 29.23 0.40 25.61
N THR A 65 29.57 1.65 25.31
CA THR A 65 29.43 2.76 26.27
C THR A 65 27.96 3.11 26.49
N LYS A 66 27.65 3.68 27.67
CA LYS A 66 26.30 4.18 27.99
C LYS A 66 25.80 5.21 26.98
N ASP A 67 26.68 6.06 26.46
CA ASP A 67 26.30 7.05 25.44
C ASP A 67 25.81 6.38 24.15
N GLN A 68 26.44 5.27 23.74
CA GLN A 68 25.96 4.51 22.58
C GLN A 68 24.67 3.75 22.85
N GLN A 69 24.47 3.25 24.07
CA GLN A 69 23.20 2.65 24.47
C GLN A 69 22.07 3.67 24.36
N ASN A 70 22.27 4.86 24.95
CA ASN A 70 21.31 5.96 24.88
C ASN A 70 20.98 6.36 23.44
N ASN A 71 21.99 6.42 22.55
CA ASN A 71 21.76 6.72 21.14
C ASN A 71 20.91 5.64 20.44
N ILE A 72 21.12 4.36 20.76
CA ILE A 72 20.31 3.27 20.21
C ILE A 72 18.87 3.40 20.72
N ASP A 73 18.70 3.64 22.02
CA ASP A 73 17.37 3.78 22.63
C ASP A 73 16.61 4.99 22.06
N GLU A 74 17.29 6.12 21.86
CA GLU A 74 16.72 7.31 21.21
C GLU A 74 16.28 7.00 19.78
N MET A 75 17.13 6.35 18.97
CA MET A 75 16.76 5.99 17.61
C MET A 75 15.61 4.99 17.57
N VAL A 76 15.57 4.01 18.48
CA VAL A 76 14.46 3.07 18.60
C VAL A 76 13.16 3.81 18.93
N SER A 77 13.20 4.81 19.80
CA SER A 77 12.02 5.64 20.11
C SER A 77 11.49 6.45 18.92
N GLN A 78 12.36 6.80 17.96
CA GLN A 78 12.03 7.60 16.79
C GLN A 78 11.71 6.77 15.54
N THR A 79 11.94 5.46 15.58
CA THR A 79 11.77 4.57 14.43
C THR A 79 10.69 3.52 14.68
N LYS A 80 10.22 2.83 13.64
CA LYS A 80 9.26 1.74 13.77
C LYS A 80 9.61 0.61 12.80
N LEU A 81 9.36 -0.62 13.20
CA LEU A 81 9.37 -1.74 12.27
C LEU A 81 8.13 -1.69 11.37
N SER A 82 8.36 -1.60 10.07
CA SER A 82 7.31 -1.74 9.06
C SER A 82 7.54 -2.99 8.22
N LEU A 83 6.48 -3.74 7.96
CA LEU A 83 6.48 -4.75 6.92
C LEU A 83 6.38 -4.05 5.57
N ASP A 84 7.39 -4.24 4.73
CA ASP A 84 7.40 -3.74 3.36
C ASP A 84 7.48 -4.91 2.38
N TYR A 85 7.05 -4.67 1.15
CA TYR A 85 7.18 -5.65 0.08
C TYR A 85 8.66 -5.88 -0.20
N THR A 86 9.01 -7.16 -0.37
CA THR A 86 10.31 -7.52 -0.93
C THR A 86 10.49 -6.87 -2.30
N ASP A 87 11.72 -6.63 -2.72
CA ASP A 87 11.99 -6.07 -4.06
C ASP A 87 11.39 -6.92 -5.18
N GLN A 88 11.34 -8.24 -5.00
CA GLN A 88 10.65 -9.15 -5.92
C GLN A 88 9.15 -8.88 -5.97
N ALA A 89 8.49 -8.73 -4.82
CA ALA A 89 7.06 -8.40 -4.75
C ALA A 89 6.76 -7.00 -5.30
N ARG A 90 7.63 -6.01 -5.06
CA ARG A 90 7.54 -4.67 -5.67
C ARG A 90 7.64 -4.72 -7.19
N LYS A 91 8.62 -5.46 -7.72
CA LYS A 91 8.78 -5.68 -9.17
C LYS A 91 7.58 -6.40 -9.76
N LYS A 92 7.05 -7.43 -9.07
CA LYS A 92 5.85 -8.15 -9.51
C LYS A 92 4.62 -7.24 -9.53
N LYS A 93 4.37 -6.47 -8.47
CA LYS A 93 3.27 -5.50 -8.39
C LYS A 93 3.37 -4.43 -9.48
N LYS A 94 4.58 -3.94 -9.77
CA LYS A 94 4.83 -2.98 -10.86
C LYS A 94 4.59 -3.61 -12.24
N LYS A 95 4.92 -4.89 -12.42
CA LYS A 95 4.58 -5.63 -13.65
C LYS A 95 3.08 -5.86 -13.77
N MET A 96 2.42 -6.30 -12.70
CA MET A 96 0.97 -6.54 -12.68
C MET A 96 0.20 -5.26 -13.00
N ARG A 97 0.55 -4.11 -12.40
CA ARG A 97 -0.03 -2.82 -12.81
C ARG A 97 0.11 -2.54 -14.30
N LYS A 98 1.29 -2.77 -14.88
CA LYS A 98 1.51 -2.61 -16.34
C LYS A 98 0.72 -3.60 -17.20
N THR A 99 0.31 -4.74 -16.65
CA THR A 99 -0.45 -5.77 -17.37
C THR A 99 -1.95 -5.56 -17.19
N ASP A 100 -2.39 -5.18 -16.00
CA ASP A 100 -3.78 -4.82 -15.67
C ASP A 100 -4.20 -3.52 -16.38
N ASP A 101 -3.25 -2.61 -16.67
CA ASP A 101 -3.48 -1.35 -17.41
C ASP A 101 -3.59 -1.54 -18.94
N ILE A 102 -3.39 -2.74 -19.49
CA ILE A 102 -3.40 -2.97 -20.94
C ILE A 102 -4.33 -4.14 -21.28
N THR A 103 -5.61 -3.81 -21.53
CA THR A 103 -6.50 -4.71 -22.27
C THR A 103 -6.35 -4.37 -23.75
N ALA A 104 -5.86 -5.33 -24.55
CA ALA A 104 -5.86 -5.18 -25.99
C ALA A 104 -7.30 -5.35 -26.49
N ILE A 105 -7.88 -4.27 -27.01
CA ILE A 105 -9.20 -4.24 -27.64
C ILE A 105 -8.95 -3.85 -29.11
N GLU A 106 -9.64 -4.47 -30.04
CA GLU A 106 -9.58 -4.04 -31.43
C GLU A 106 -10.16 -2.63 -31.55
N THR A 107 -9.56 -1.78 -32.39
CA THR A 107 -9.95 -0.37 -32.48
C THR A 107 -11.43 -0.22 -32.84
N ASP A 108 -11.96 -1.11 -33.68
CA ASP A 108 -13.37 -1.11 -34.09
C ASP A 108 -14.30 -1.49 -32.93
N ASP A 109 -13.93 -2.51 -32.14
CA ASP A 109 -14.67 -2.90 -30.93
C ASP A 109 -14.69 -1.76 -29.89
N LEU A 110 -13.58 -1.02 -29.76
CA LEU A 110 -13.52 0.16 -28.90
C LEU A 110 -14.51 1.24 -29.35
N TYR A 111 -14.59 1.50 -30.66
CA TYR A 111 -15.55 2.46 -31.20
C TYR A 111 -17.00 2.01 -31.01
N ASP A 112 -17.29 0.72 -31.17
CA ASP A 112 -18.61 0.16 -30.92
C ASP A 112 -19.02 0.30 -29.45
N ILE A 113 -18.12 -0.05 -28.51
CA ILE A 113 -18.35 0.12 -27.07
C ILE A 113 -18.67 1.57 -26.73
N ILE A 114 -17.94 2.52 -27.33
CA ILE A 114 -18.14 3.94 -27.09
C ILE A 114 -19.45 4.43 -27.69
N ASN A 115 -19.80 3.99 -28.89
CA ASN A 115 -21.09 4.31 -29.51
C ASN A 115 -22.26 3.77 -28.69
N PHE A 116 -22.18 2.54 -28.17
CA PHE A 116 -23.19 1.99 -27.24
C PHE A 116 -23.26 2.77 -25.93
N THR A 117 -22.10 3.19 -25.39
CA THR A 117 -22.03 3.97 -24.15
C THR A 117 -22.64 5.36 -24.33
N LEU A 118 -22.33 6.04 -25.43
CA LEU A 118 -22.93 7.33 -25.78
C LEU A 118 -24.43 7.19 -26.03
N TYR A 119 -24.86 6.17 -26.76
CA TYR A 119 -26.27 5.92 -27.02
C TYR A 119 -27.07 5.67 -25.72
N SER A 120 -26.52 4.87 -24.80
CA SER A 120 -27.22 4.52 -23.55
C SER A 120 -27.24 5.65 -22.52
N ASN A 121 -26.22 6.51 -22.49
CA ASN A 121 -26.10 7.56 -21.46
C ASN A 121 -26.48 8.97 -21.96
N CYS A 122 -26.39 9.24 -23.26
CA CYS A 122 -26.66 10.58 -23.81
C CYS A 122 -28.04 10.72 -24.46
N ARG A 123 -28.69 9.61 -24.87
CA ARG A 123 -30.04 9.65 -25.46
C ARG A 123 -31.08 9.98 -24.39
N GLY A 124 -31.65 11.19 -24.44
CA GLY A 124 -32.64 11.65 -23.46
C GLY A 124 -32.03 12.11 -22.13
N CYS A 125 -30.77 12.56 -22.16
CA CYS A 125 -30.13 13.15 -20.99
C CYS A 125 -30.80 14.49 -20.63
N ASP A 126 -31.47 14.53 -19.48
CA ASP A 126 -32.20 15.68 -18.93
C ASP A 126 -31.29 16.65 -18.16
N LEU A 127 -29.96 16.55 -18.31
CA LEU A 127 -29.04 17.50 -17.69
C LEU A 127 -29.31 18.90 -18.21
N GLU A 128 -29.44 19.85 -17.29
CA GLU A 128 -29.55 21.27 -17.59
C GLU A 128 -28.31 21.74 -18.38
N PRO A 129 -28.43 22.74 -19.26
CA PRO A 129 -27.33 23.20 -20.12
C PRO A 129 -26.04 23.55 -19.39
N GLU A 130 -26.15 24.06 -18.15
CA GLU A 130 -25.02 24.42 -17.29
C GLU A 130 -24.26 23.19 -16.77
N ASP A 131 -24.97 22.08 -16.53
CA ASP A 131 -24.42 20.83 -16.02
C ASP A 131 -23.84 19.94 -17.14
N LYS A 132 -24.26 20.16 -18.40
CA LYS A 132 -23.65 19.49 -19.57
C LYS A 132 -22.16 19.82 -19.75
N HIS A 133 -21.69 20.96 -19.22
CA HIS A 133 -20.27 21.33 -19.23
C HIS A 133 -19.42 20.47 -18.27
N ASN A 134 -20.02 19.93 -17.21
CA ASN A 134 -19.37 19.09 -16.21
C ASN A 134 -19.72 17.60 -16.40
N CYS A 135 -20.03 17.18 -17.63
CA CYS A 135 -20.34 15.79 -17.91
C CYS A 135 -19.09 14.92 -17.81
N ASP A 136 -19.00 14.08 -16.79
CA ASP A 136 -17.87 13.16 -16.55
C ASP A 136 -17.54 12.30 -17.79
N LEU A 137 -18.55 11.87 -18.52
CA LEU A 137 -18.37 11.07 -19.75
C LEU A 137 -17.72 11.89 -20.87
N LYS A 138 -18.08 13.17 -21.00
CA LYS A 138 -17.45 14.10 -21.95
C LYS A 138 -15.99 14.34 -21.60
N GLU A 139 -15.70 14.64 -20.34
CA GLU A 139 -14.32 14.86 -19.89
C GLU A 139 -13.45 13.63 -20.11
N LEU A 140 -13.99 12.44 -19.84
CA LEU A 140 -13.27 11.18 -20.00
C LEU A 140 -12.98 10.89 -21.48
N LEU A 141 -13.94 11.07 -22.38
CA LEU A 141 -13.73 10.85 -23.81
C LEU A 141 -12.75 11.87 -24.42
N MET A 142 -12.83 13.15 -24.00
CA MET A 142 -11.86 14.19 -24.42
C MET A 142 -10.45 13.92 -23.90
N LYS A 143 -10.32 13.49 -22.64
CA LYS A 143 -9.01 13.20 -22.01
C LYS A 143 -8.23 12.13 -22.77
N TYR A 144 -8.91 11.18 -23.40
CA TYR A 144 -8.31 10.09 -24.15
C TYR A 144 -8.35 10.29 -25.67
N ASP A 145 -8.73 11.49 -26.14
CA ASP A 145 -8.81 11.87 -27.57
C ASP A 145 -9.62 10.88 -28.42
N ILE A 146 -10.73 10.38 -27.86
CA ILE A 146 -11.53 9.37 -28.53
C ILE A 146 -12.58 10.05 -29.42
N PRO A 147 -12.55 9.84 -30.75
CA PRO A 147 -13.52 10.45 -31.66
C PRO A 147 -14.92 9.86 -31.47
N VAL A 148 -15.94 10.72 -31.54
CA VAL A 148 -17.35 10.30 -31.60
C VAL A 148 -17.69 9.95 -33.04
N VAL A 149 -17.95 8.67 -33.30
CA VAL A 149 -18.35 8.20 -34.63
C VAL A 149 -19.87 8.22 -34.71
N GLN A 150 -20.46 9.24 -35.36
CA GLN A 150 -21.89 9.26 -35.64
C GLN A 150 -22.23 8.22 -36.72
N SER A 151 -22.52 6.98 -36.30
CA SER A 151 -22.96 5.91 -37.19
C SER A 151 -24.48 5.73 -37.11
N GLY A 152 -25.20 6.37 -38.04
CA GLY A 152 -26.66 6.25 -38.17
C GLY A 152 -27.47 7.36 -37.49
N GLU A 153 -28.68 7.61 -37.99
CA GLU A 153 -29.59 8.73 -37.66
C GLU A 153 -29.62 9.07 -36.16
N MET A 154 -28.73 9.99 -35.75
CA MET A 154 -28.71 10.61 -34.44
C MET A 154 -29.54 11.90 -34.51
N GLU A 155 -30.69 11.94 -33.84
CA GLU A 155 -31.54 13.12 -33.70
C GLU A 155 -31.99 13.26 -32.23
N GLU A 156 -32.07 14.44 -31.62
CA GLU A 156 -31.45 15.75 -31.82
C GLU A 156 -30.96 16.15 -30.41
N ARG A 157 -29.66 16.43 -30.19
CA ARG A 157 -28.99 16.69 -28.88
C ARG A 157 -28.57 15.41 -28.12
N CYS A 158 -27.41 15.27 -27.49
CA CYS A 158 -26.12 15.96 -27.51
C CYS A 158 -25.01 14.90 -27.58
N PRO A 159 -24.37 14.70 -28.74
CA PRO A 159 -23.06 14.03 -28.91
C PRO A 159 -21.93 15.06 -28.78
N PHE A 160 -22.04 15.81 -27.69
CA PHE A 160 -21.38 17.06 -27.31
C PHE A 160 -21.99 18.38 -27.82
N GLU A 161 -23.06 18.30 -28.64
CA GLU A 161 -23.87 19.38 -29.25
C GLU A 161 -23.00 20.29 -30.17
N GLN A 162 -23.40 20.46 -31.44
CA GLN A 162 -22.63 21.19 -32.46
C GLN A 162 -22.25 22.62 -32.07
#